data_AF-A0A7D5QZV0-F1
#
_entry.id   AF-A0A7D5QZV0-F1
#
_cell.length_a   1.000
_cell.length_b   1.000
_cell.length_c   1.000
_cell.angle_alpha   90.00
_cell.angle_beta   90.00
_cell.angle_gamma   90.00
#
_symmetry.space_group_name_H-M   'P 1'
#
loop_
_entity.id
_entity.type
_entity.pdbx_description
1 polymer ?
#
loop_
_entity_poly.entity_id
_entity_poly.type
_entity_poly.pdbx_seq_one_letter_code
_entity_poly.pdbx_strand_id
1 'polypeptide(L)'
;MRTLFYILPLIITLIASSGGVAFAESFEIVMPSGASDPGAPFFWKEKSTGVTTGEITIFPNDSVIWKNADTAFHTITSVTQSGEVDGLFDSGFINAGDSYEMQFSELGDFYYFCSLHPWMSGIVHVVKNPGSVQSIDNVGSGYSEDGLGFEVKYILDTNLQKAVHVNPDDRSLTFRVSGDTENEQITFVLPFELIENPNAVWIDGVKTPFEMLSTSSGSQLIIPMPPHSQEIKIMGTKVIPEFGFLALSILSIGLISTLFLARSKLSIF
;
A
#
# COMPACT_ATOMS: atom_id res chain seq x y z
N MET A 1 -35.50 48.15 13.54
CA MET A 1 -34.12 47.62 13.65
C MET A 1 -34.18 46.22 14.21
N ARG A 2 -33.87 45.20 13.40
CA ARG A 2 -33.43 43.87 13.82
C ARG A 2 -32.98 43.11 12.56
N THR A 3 -31.68 43.20 12.29
CA THR A 3 -30.96 42.44 11.27
C THR A 3 -30.94 40.97 11.70
N LEU A 4 -31.48 40.08 10.86
CA LEU A 4 -31.42 38.63 11.06
C LEU A 4 -30.20 38.11 10.28
N PHE A 5 -29.13 37.74 10.99
CA PHE A 5 -27.95 37.10 10.42
C PHE A 5 -28.25 35.61 10.16
N TYR A 6 -28.20 35.20 8.90
CA TYR A 6 -28.19 33.78 8.53
C TYR A 6 -26.74 33.28 8.59
N ILE A 7 -26.40 32.56 9.67
CA ILE A 7 -25.15 31.79 9.76
C ILE A 7 -25.49 30.37 9.30
N LEU A 8 -24.99 30.00 8.12
CA LEU A 8 -25.05 28.65 7.58
C LEU A 8 -24.19 27.72 8.45
N PRO A 9 -24.69 26.58 8.97
CA PRO A 9 -23.81 25.64 9.66
C PRO A 9 -22.98 24.89 8.61
N LEU A 10 -21.67 25.10 8.66
CA LEU A 10 -20.67 24.36 7.90
C LEU A 10 -20.71 22.89 8.36
N ILE A 11 -21.33 22.02 7.57
CA ILE A 11 -21.25 20.57 7.78
C ILE A 11 -19.84 20.15 7.34
N ILE A 12 -18.93 20.02 8.31
CA ILE A 12 -17.65 19.35 8.12
C ILE A 12 -17.97 17.85 8.12
N THR A 13 -18.14 17.27 6.94
CA THR A 13 -18.01 15.83 6.76
C THR A 13 -16.56 15.47 7.02
N LEU A 14 -16.29 14.96 8.22
CA LEU A 14 -15.03 14.32 8.58
C LEU A 14 -14.94 13.04 7.74
N ILE A 15 -14.30 13.12 6.56
CA ILE A 15 -13.84 11.94 5.86
C ILE A 15 -12.68 11.40 6.70
N ALA A 16 -12.99 10.43 7.56
CA ALA A 16 -11.99 9.58 8.18
C ALA A 16 -11.28 8.84 7.04
N SER A 17 -10.14 9.38 6.60
CA SER A 17 -9.17 8.59 5.86
C SER A 17 -8.55 7.64 6.86
N SER A 18 -9.07 6.40 6.91
CA SER A 18 -8.40 5.29 7.55
C SER A 18 -7.13 5.00 6.75
N GLY A 19 -6.07 5.76 7.02
CA GLY A 19 -4.73 5.37 6.63
C GLY A 19 -4.41 4.07 7.37
N GLY A 20 -4.42 2.96 6.64
CA GLY A 20 -3.85 1.72 7.12
C GLY A 20 -2.36 1.95 7.33
N VAL A 21 -1.98 2.24 8.55
CA VAL A 21 -0.61 1.99 9.00
C VAL A 21 -0.46 0.47 8.90
N ALA A 22 0.55 -0.02 8.19
CA ALA A 22 0.88 -1.44 8.16
C ALA A 22 1.37 -1.81 9.57
N PHE A 23 0.43 -2.09 10.47
CA PHE A 23 0.69 -2.75 11.72
C PHE A 23 0.80 -4.25 11.43
N ALA A 24 1.68 -4.93 12.15
CA ALA A 24 1.62 -6.39 12.26
C ALA A 24 0.17 -6.81 12.52
N GLU A 25 -0.40 -7.58 11.61
CA GLU A 25 -1.76 -8.06 11.70
C GLU A 25 -1.79 -9.38 12.48
N SER A 26 -2.89 -9.62 13.20
CA SER A 26 -3.12 -10.88 13.89
C SER A 26 -4.25 -11.64 13.21
N PHE A 27 -3.96 -12.83 12.72
CA PHE A 27 -4.92 -13.72 12.07
C PHE A 27 -5.35 -14.82 13.04
N GLU A 28 -6.64 -15.11 13.13
CA GLU A 28 -7.17 -16.12 14.07
C GLU A 28 -7.64 -17.37 13.34
N ILE A 29 -7.04 -18.52 13.68
CA ILE A 29 -7.47 -19.86 13.28
C ILE A 29 -8.14 -20.53 14.47
N VAL A 30 -9.37 -21.00 14.30
CA VAL A 30 -10.15 -21.65 15.35
C VAL A 30 -10.07 -23.17 15.17
N MET A 31 -9.78 -23.90 16.25
CA MET A 31 -10.08 -25.33 16.39
C MET A 31 -11.54 -25.47 16.85
N PRO A 32 -12.48 -25.81 15.96
CA PRO A 32 -13.90 -25.85 16.29
C PRO A 32 -14.26 -27.02 17.21
N SER A 33 -15.43 -26.95 17.83
CA SER A 33 -16.00 -28.08 18.58
C SER A 33 -16.04 -29.35 17.73
N GLY A 34 -15.48 -30.44 18.26
CA GLY A 34 -15.40 -31.74 17.59
C GLY A 34 -14.18 -31.93 16.69
N ALA A 35 -13.25 -30.97 16.61
CA ALA A 35 -12.03 -31.11 15.81
C ALA A 35 -11.15 -32.30 16.25
N SER A 36 -11.26 -32.73 17.51
CA SER A 36 -10.61 -33.95 18.00
C SER A 36 -11.22 -35.26 17.48
N ASP A 37 -12.32 -35.23 16.72
CA ASP A 37 -12.88 -36.43 16.08
C ASP A 37 -12.30 -36.56 14.66
N PRO A 38 -11.62 -37.68 14.30
CA PRO A 38 -11.16 -37.92 12.94
C PRO A 38 -12.26 -37.86 11.86
N GLY A 39 -13.53 -38.05 12.25
CA GLY A 39 -14.69 -37.95 11.38
C GLY A 39 -15.26 -36.53 11.21
N ALA A 40 -14.66 -35.52 11.85
CA ALA A 40 -15.11 -34.13 11.72
C ALA A 40 -14.99 -33.64 10.27
N PRO A 41 -15.93 -32.80 9.79
CA PRO A 41 -15.90 -32.28 8.43
C PRO A 41 -14.71 -31.34 8.17
N PHE A 42 -14.16 -30.74 9.23
CA PHE A 42 -12.97 -29.90 9.21
C PHE A 42 -12.41 -29.75 10.63
N PHE A 43 -11.11 -29.43 10.71
CA PHE A 43 -10.35 -29.32 11.96
C PHE A 43 -9.93 -27.89 12.30
N TRP A 44 -9.98 -27.01 11.31
CA TRP A 44 -9.56 -25.61 11.42
C TRP A 44 -10.64 -24.72 10.82
N LYS A 45 -10.68 -23.46 11.25
CA LYS A 45 -11.48 -22.42 10.62
C LYS A 45 -10.83 -21.06 10.80
N GLU A 46 -10.39 -20.45 9.71
CA GLU A 46 -9.96 -19.06 9.71
C GLU A 46 -11.16 -18.16 10.03
N LYS A 47 -11.02 -17.25 11.00
CA LYS A 47 -12.12 -16.46 11.54
C LYS A 47 -12.68 -15.43 10.55
N SER A 48 -11.81 -14.77 9.80
CA SER A 48 -12.12 -13.69 8.85
C SER A 48 -12.81 -14.24 7.59
N THR A 49 -12.25 -15.29 6.99
CA THR A 49 -12.71 -15.84 5.71
C THR A 49 -13.67 -17.02 5.86
N GLY A 50 -13.60 -17.74 6.98
CA GLY A 50 -14.32 -19.00 7.18
C GLY A 50 -13.68 -20.21 6.47
N VAL A 51 -12.53 -20.06 5.83
CA VAL A 51 -11.79 -21.17 5.18
C VAL A 51 -11.37 -22.21 6.23
N THR A 52 -11.48 -23.48 5.89
CA THR A 52 -11.35 -24.59 6.86
C THR A 52 -10.18 -25.54 6.60
N THR A 53 -9.24 -25.14 5.76
CA THR A 53 -8.11 -25.99 5.34
C THR A 53 -7.00 -26.07 6.40
N GLY A 54 -6.90 -25.07 7.28
CA GLY A 54 -5.73 -24.88 8.14
C GLY A 54 -4.55 -24.25 7.41
N GLU A 55 -4.76 -23.79 6.17
CA GLU A 55 -3.79 -23.03 5.41
C GLU A 55 -4.09 -21.54 5.56
N ILE A 56 -3.05 -20.74 5.79
CA ILE A 56 -3.16 -19.29 5.82
C ILE A 56 -1.94 -18.65 5.18
N THR A 57 -2.15 -17.53 4.48
CA THR A 57 -1.08 -16.70 3.94
C THR A 57 -1.02 -15.40 4.71
N ILE A 58 0.16 -15.10 5.27
CA ILE A 58 0.44 -13.90 6.04
C ILE A 58 1.73 -13.24 5.53
N PHE A 59 2.05 -12.07 6.07
CA PHE A 59 3.28 -11.36 5.76
C PHE A 59 4.26 -11.39 6.94
N PRO A 60 5.54 -11.08 6.71
CA PRO A 60 6.52 -10.98 7.79
C PRO A 60 6.05 -10.07 8.92
N ASN A 61 6.33 -10.50 10.15
CA ASN A 61 5.96 -9.88 11.41
C ASN A 61 4.47 -9.96 11.78
N ASP A 62 3.62 -10.54 10.94
CA ASP A 62 2.25 -10.89 11.34
C ASP A 62 2.26 -12.03 12.36
N SER A 63 1.16 -12.13 13.10
CA SER A 63 0.95 -13.19 14.10
C SER A 63 -0.24 -14.07 13.74
N VAL A 64 -0.12 -15.37 14.00
CA VAL A 64 -1.24 -16.31 13.93
C VAL A 64 -1.63 -16.71 15.35
N ILE A 65 -2.92 -16.58 15.64
CA ILE A 65 -3.55 -16.94 16.90
C ILE A 65 -4.38 -18.20 16.66
N TRP A 66 -4.00 -19.31 17.27
CA TRP A 66 -4.81 -20.52 17.28
C TRP A 66 -5.70 -20.52 18.52
N LYS A 67 -7.02 -20.48 18.31
CA LYS A 67 -8.02 -20.52 19.37
C LYS A 67 -8.59 -21.92 19.54
N ASN A 68 -8.52 -22.47 20.74
CA ASN A 68 -9.22 -23.72 21.05
C ASN A 68 -10.69 -23.44 21.42
N ALA A 69 -11.60 -23.62 20.48
CA ALA A 69 -13.05 -23.59 20.72
C ALA A 69 -13.64 -25.00 20.87
N ASP A 70 -12.79 -26.03 20.85
CA ASP A 70 -13.15 -27.40 21.17
C ASP A 70 -13.18 -27.63 22.68
N THR A 71 -13.74 -28.75 23.09
CA THR A 71 -13.75 -29.21 24.48
C THR A 71 -12.53 -30.09 24.81
N ALA A 72 -11.87 -30.65 23.78
CA ALA A 72 -10.64 -31.42 23.91
C ALA A 72 -9.41 -30.52 24.06
N PHE A 73 -8.32 -31.07 24.61
CA PHE A 73 -7.00 -30.43 24.57
C PHE A 73 -6.43 -30.52 23.15
N HIS A 74 -5.78 -29.45 22.71
CA HIS A 74 -5.09 -29.42 21.43
C HIS A 74 -3.68 -28.86 21.58
N THR A 75 -2.87 -29.02 20.55
CA THR A 75 -1.53 -28.41 20.44
C THR A 75 -1.35 -27.84 19.04
N ILE A 76 -0.43 -26.90 18.91
CA ILE A 76 0.13 -26.42 17.66
C ILE A 76 1.63 -26.69 17.74
N THR A 77 2.06 -27.71 17.00
CA THR A 77 3.45 -28.19 17.01
C THR A 77 3.99 -28.11 15.59
N SER A 78 5.15 -27.50 15.40
CA SER A 78 5.77 -27.36 14.09
C SER A 78 6.38 -28.67 13.59
N VAL A 79 6.31 -28.87 12.27
CA VAL A 79 6.85 -30.04 11.58
C VAL A 79 7.51 -29.63 10.27
N THR A 80 8.41 -30.46 9.77
CA THR A 80 8.88 -30.39 8.39
C THR A 80 7.75 -30.71 7.43
N GLN A 81 7.93 -30.40 6.14
CA GLN A 81 7.00 -30.80 5.08
C GLN A 81 6.73 -32.32 5.04
N SER A 82 7.68 -33.14 5.50
CA SER A 82 7.51 -34.60 5.60
C SER A 82 6.82 -35.07 6.89
N GLY A 83 6.44 -34.14 7.78
CA GLY A 83 5.72 -34.41 9.03
C GLY A 83 6.60 -34.75 10.23
N GLU A 84 7.91 -34.52 10.16
CA GLU A 84 8.82 -34.73 11.30
C GLU A 84 8.85 -33.49 12.18
N VAL A 85 8.77 -33.63 13.51
CA VAL A 85 8.84 -32.49 14.43
C VAL A 85 10.20 -31.79 14.29
N ASP A 86 10.18 -30.50 13.96
CA ASP A 86 11.39 -29.70 13.69
C ASP A 86 11.74 -28.72 14.83
N GLY A 87 10.82 -28.49 15.76
CA GLY A 87 11.02 -27.67 16.95
C GLY A 87 11.05 -26.16 16.71
N LEU A 88 10.56 -25.67 15.56
CA LEU A 88 10.42 -24.23 15.29
C LEU A 88 9.43 -23.55 16.25
N PHE A 89 8.32 -24.20 16.59
CA PHE A 89 7.39 -23.75 17.62
C PHE A 89 6.56 -24.91 18.20
N ASP A 90 6.19 -24.80 19.48
CA ASP A 90 5.31 -25.74 20.18
C ASP A 90 4.49 -24.99 21.24
N SER A 91 3.17 -25.03 21.11
CA SER A 91 2.26 -24.39 22.06
C SER A 91 2.19 -25.11 23.42
N GLY A 92 2.61 -26.38 23.49
CA GLY A 92 2.16 -27.29 24.53
C GLY A 92 0.63 -27.45 24.49
N PHE A 93 0.02 -27.81 25.62
CA PHE A 93 -1.44 -27.98 25.69
C PHE A 93 -2.17 -26.63 25.68
N ILE A 94 -3.09 -26.49 24.74
CA ILE A 94 -4.07 -25.41 24.67
C ILE A 94 -5.39 -25.96 25.25
N ASN A 95 -5.80 -25.48 26.42
CA ASN A 95 -7.06 -25.90 27.04
C ASN A 95 -8.26 -25.34 26.25
N ALA A 96 -9.43 -25.94 26.48
CA ALA A 96 -10.69 -25.42 25.94
C ALA A 96 -10.87 -23.95 26.33
N GLY A 97 -11.09 -23.09 25.34
CA GLY A 97 -11.23 -21.65 25.54
C GLY A 97 -9.92 -20.87 25.66
N ASP A 98 -8.75 -21.51 25.58
CA ASP A 98 -7.45 -20.83 25.55
C ASP A 98 -6.97 -20.57 24.10
N SER A 99 -5.87 -19.83 23.97
CA SER A 99 -5.24 -19.51 22.68
C SER A 99 -3.73 -19.68 22.76
N TYR A 100 -3.11 -19.93 21.62
CA TYR A 100 -1.66 -19.81 21.40
C TYR A 100 -1.41 -18.80 20.28
N GLU A 101 -0.38 -17.97 20.41
CA GLU A 101 0.00 -16.95 19.43
C GLU A 101 1.46 -17.13 19.03
N MET A 102 1.74 -17.05 17.73
CA MET A 102 3.09 -17.07 17.16
C MET A 102 3.25 -15.96 16.14
N GLN A 103 4.30 -15.16 16.27
CA GLN A 103 4.72 -14.18 15.27
C GLN A 103 5.70 -14.83 14.28
N PHE A 104 5.53 -14.55 12.99
CA PHE A 104 6.37 -15.08 11.93
C PHE A 104 7.16 -13.97 11.24
N SER A 105 8.46 -13.86 11.51
CA SER A 105 9.33 -12.85 10.88
C SER A 105 10.01 -13.34 9.60
N GLU A 106 10.18 -14.65 9.44
CA GLU A 106 10.95 -15.23 8.34
C GLU A 106 10.03 -15.70 7.21
N LEU A 107 10.43 -15.44 5.95
CA LEU A 107 9.73 -15.94 4.78
C LEU A 107 9.82 -17.47 4.69
N GLY A 108 8.73 -18.12 4.30
CA GLY A 108 8.71 -19.56 4.07
C GLY A 108 7.38 -20.22 4.43
N ASP A 109 7.40 -21.55 4.31
CA ASP A 109 6.27 -22.41 4.65
C ASP A 109 6.52 -23.05 6.01
N PHE A 110 5.61 -22.81 6.96
CA PHE A 110 5.67 -23.36 8.31
C PHE A 110 4.53 -24.35 8.51
N TYR A 111 4.86 -25.63 8.43
CA TYR A 111 3.89 -26.70 8.61
C TYR A 111 3.67 -26.95 10.10
N TYR A 112 2.43 -27.24 10.48
CA TYR A 112 2.08 -27.53 11.86
C TYR A 112 1.03 -28.63 11.95
N PHE A 113 0.94 -29.24 13.11
CA PHE A 113 -0.07 -30.24 13.41
C PHE A 113 -0.45 -30.24 14.90
N CYS A 114 -1.53 -30.96 15.23
CA CYS A 114 -1.83 -31.30 16.61
C CYS A 114 -1.17 -32.64 17.00
N SER A 115 -0.30 -32.62 18.00
CA SER A 115 0.41 -33.82 18.50
C SER A 115 -0.52 -34.87 19.12
N LEU A 116 -1.66 -34.44 19.68
CA LEU A 116 -2.70 -35.32 20.24
C LEU A 116 -3.63 -35.89 19.17
N HIS A 117 -3.81 -35.16 18.09
CA HIS A 117 -4.77 -35.45 17.02
C HIS A 117 -4.07 -35.32 15.65
N PRO A 118 -3.20 -36.28 15.26
CA PRO A 118 -2.24 -36.07 14.17
C PRO A 118 -2.85 -35.88 12.77
N TRP A 119 -4.15 -36.11 12.60
CA TRP A 119 -4.89 -35.80 11.37
C TRP A 119 -5.16 -34.28 11.19
N MET A 120 -4.99 -33.49 12.25
CA MET A 120 -5.12 -32.04 12.20
C MET A 120 -3.79 -31.43 11.76
N SER A 121 -3.64 -31.19 10.45
CA SER A 121 -2.46 -30.52 9.87
C SER A 121 -2.84 -29.18 9.25
N GLY A 122 -1.91 -28.24 9.22
CA GLY A 122 -2.05 -26.95 8.56
C GLY A 122 -0.71 -26.37 8.15
N ILE A 123 -0.75 -25.20 7.50
CA ILE A 123 0.43 -24.49 7.01
C ILE A 123 0.23 -22.98 7.12
N VAL A 124 1.27 -22.29 7.59
CA VAL A 124 1.39 -20.84 7.49
C VAL A 124 2.36 -20.53 6.36
N HIS A 125 1.86 -19.87 5.31
CA HIS A 125 2.67 -19.32 4.23
C HIS A 125 3.06 -17.90 4.58
N VAL A 126 4.33 -17.66 4.88
CA VAL A 126 4.87 -16.32 5.08
C VAL A 126 5.48 -15.88 3.77
N VAL A 127 4.70 -15.12 3.02
CA VAL A 127 5.10 -14.64 1.70
C VAL A 127 5.48 -13.18 1.77
N LYS A 128 6.26 -12.74 0.79
CA LYS A 128 6.55 -11.32 0.64
C LYS A 128 5.25 -10.57 0.40
N ASN A 129 4.99 -9.53 1.19
CA ASN A 129 3.86 -8.64 0.93
C ASN A 129 4.15 -7.85 -0.34
N PRO A 130 3.49 -8.07 -1.48
CA PRO A 130 3.74 -7.23 -2.66
C PRO A 130 3.37 -5.76 -2.37
N GLY A 131 2.64 -5.51 -1.29
CA GLY A 131 2.04 -4.24 -0.95
C GLY A 131 0.56 -4.22 -1.29
N SER A 132 -0.16 -3.30 -0.67
CA SER A 132 -1.50 -2.94 -1.12
C SER A 132 -1.41 -1.90 -2.24
N VAL A 133 -2.43 -1.86 -3.11
CA VAL A 133 -2.60 -0.71 -4.00
C VAL A 133 -2.94 0.50 -3.13
N GLN A 134 -2.02 1.45 -3.10
CA GLN A 134 -2.12 2.70 -2.37
C GLN A 134 -2.13 3.87 -3.35
N SER A 135 -2.58 5.04 -2.91
CA SER A 135 -2.54 6.27 -3.69
C SER A 135 -1.98 7.45 -2.89
N ILE A 136 -1.33 8.36 -3.60
CA ILE A 136 -1.03 9.72 -3.15
C ILE A 136 -1.83 10.66 -4.02
N ASP A 137 -2.76 11.38 -3.40
CA ASP A 137 -3.57 12.38 -4.08
C ASP A 137 -2.86 13.74 -4.12
N ASN A 138 -3.31 14.60 -5.04
CA ASN A 138 -2.88 15.99 -5.16
C ASN A 138 -1.37 16.17 -5.44
N VAL A 139 -0.72 15.18 -6.05
CA VAL A 139 0.69 15.31 -6.46
C VAL A 139 0.80 16.40 -7.51
N GLY A 140 1.63 17.41 -7.30
CA GLY A 140 1.70 18.55 -8.21
C GLY A 140 0.45 19.44 -8.18
N SER A 141 -0.26 19.54 -7.04
CA SER A 141 -1.34 20.51 -6.86
C SER A 141 -0.93 21.91 -7.31
N GLY A 142 -1.81 22.61 -8.03
CA GLY A 142 -1.53 23.90 -8.66
C GLY A 142 -0.94 23.82 -10.08
N TYR A 143 -0.61 22.62 -10.56
CA TYR A 143 -0.12 22.41 -11.93
C TYR A 143 -1.13 21.67 -12.84
N SER A 144 -2.12 20.98 -12.29
CA SER A 144 -3.20 20.35 -13.07
C SER A 144 -4.21 21.38 -13.60
N GLU A 145 -5.03 21.00 -14.58
CA GLU A 145 -6.06 21.90 -15.17
C GLU A 145 -7.10 22.39 -14.14
N ASP A 146 -7.48 21.51 -13.22
CA ASP A 146 -8.41 21.80 -12.11
C ASP A 146 -7.71 22.37 -10.86
N GLY A 147 -6.39 22.44 -10.88
CA GLY A 147 -5.55 22.87 -9.76
C GLY A 147 -5.44 21.88 -8.59
N LEU A 148 -6.12 20.74 -8.62
CA LEU A 148 -6.13 19.75 -7.53
C LEU A 148 -4.85 18.90 -7.49
N GLY A 149 -4.21 18.66 -8.64
CA GLY A 149 -3.04 17.80 -8.80
C GLY A 149 -3.43 16.43 -9.34
N PHE A 150 -2.52 15.46 -9.20
CA PHE A 150 -2.63 14.14 -9.81
C PHE A 150 -2.68 13.03 -8.75
N GLU A 151 -3.47 12.00 -9.01
CA GLU A 151 -3.42 10.75 -8.26
C GLU A 151 -2.22 9.92 -8.77
N VAL A 152 -1.31 9.58 -7.87
CA VAL A 152 -0.24 8.61 -8.12
C VAL A 152 -0.58 7.34 -7.36
N LYS A 153 -0.74 6.22 -8.09
CA LYS A 153 -0.91 4.91 -7.45
C LYS A 153 0.42 4.22 -7.30
N TYR A 154 0.57 3.48 -6.22
CA TYR A 154 1.74 2.66 -5.98
C TYR A 154 1.38 1.38 -5.24
N ILE A 155 2.27 0.40 -5.33
CA ILE A 155 2.15 -0.87 -4.62
C ILE A 155 3.45 -1.04 -3.82
N LEU A 156 3.29 -0.98 -2.50
CA LEU A 156 4.35 -1.13 -1.51
C LEU A 156 3.74 -1.66 -0.18
N ASP A 157 4.54 -2.38 0.61
CA ASP A 157 4.23 -2.92 1.94
C ASP A 157 4.17 -1.85 3.03
N THR A 158 4.75 -0.67 2.76
CA THR A 158 4.69 0.50 3.63
C THR A 158 4.12 1.72 2.90
N ASN A 159 3.90 2.81 3.64
CA ASN A 159 3.35 4.05 3.09
C ASN A 159 4.46 4.97 2.58
N LEU A 160 4.23 5.64 1.47
CA LEU A 160 4.99 6.83 1.06
C LEU A 160 4.45 8.08 1.78
N GLN A 161 5.33 9.05 2.02
CA GLN A 161 4.91 10.35 2.55
C GLN A 161 3.97 11.02 1.56
N LYS A 162 2.88 11.61 2.07
CA LYS A 162 1.90 12.30 1.21
C LYS A 162 2.51 13.49 0.45
N ALA A 163 3.53 14.12 1.00
CA ALA A 163 4.24 15.22 0.36
C ALA A 163 5.25 14.66 -0.65
N VAL A 164 4.96 14.85 -1.94
CA VAL A 164 5.88 14.52 -3.04
C VAL A 164 6.60 15.80 -3.46
N HIS A 165 7.93 15.74 -3.54
CA HIS A 165 8.70 16.86 -4.04
C HIS A 165 8.70 16.83 -5.57
N VAL A 166 8.00 17.79 -6.17
CA VAL A 166 7.91 17.96 -7.63
C VAL A 166 8.87 19.08 -8.02
N ASN A 167 9.86 18.76 -8.86
CA ASN A 167 10.82 19.73 -9.37
C ASN A 167 10.76 19.76 -10.92
N PRO A 168 10.09 20.76 -11.51
CA PRO A 168 10.02 20.91 -12.97
C PRO A 168 11.36 21.23 -13.65
N ASP A 169 12.23 21.99 -12.98
CA ASP A 169 13.54 22.37 -13.52
C ASP A 169 14.46 21.15 -13.66
N ASP A 170 14.49 20.32 -12.61
CA ASP A 170 15.21 19.04 -12.61
C ASP A 170 14.42 17.91 -13.29
N ARG A 171 13.17 18.16 -13.70
CA ARG A 171 12.25 17.19 -14.30
C ARG A 171 12.12 15.92 -13.48
N SER A 172 11.96 16.09 -12.17
CA SER A 172 11.97 14.99 -11.21
C SER A 172 10.82 15.01 -10.22
N LEU A 173 10.37 13.81 -9.85
CA LEU A 173 9.52 13.55 -8.70
C LEU A 173 10.36 12.83 -7.64
N THR A 174 10.32 13.30 -6.39
CA THR A 174 10.96 12.62 -5.27
C THR A 174 9.92 12.21 -4.23
N PHE A 175 9.83 10.90 -4.02
CA PHE A 175 9.00 10.25 -3.02
C PHE A 175 9.86 9.84 -1.84
N ARG A 176 9.27 9.83 -0.64
CA ARG A 176 9.92 9.38 0.59
C ARG A 176 9.13 8.27 1.23
N VAL A 177 9.81 7.24 1.72
CA VAL A 177 9.20 6.13 2.43
C VAL A 177 8.94 6.56 3.88
N SER A 178 7.77 6.22 4.43
CA SER A 178 7.36 6.65 5.78
C SER A 178 7.77 5.65 6.88
N GLY A 179 8.08 4.41 6.51
CA GLY A 179 8.55 3.37 7.43
C GLY A 179 9.63 2.52 6.77
N ASP A 180 10.06 1.46 7.44
CA ASP A 180 10.91 0.45 6.83
C ASP A 180 10.12 -0.36 5.80
N THR A 181 10.79 -0.72 4.71
CA THR A 181 10.30 -1.57 3.64
C THR A 181 11.18 -2.80 3.59
N GLU A 182 10.60 -3.98 3.66
CA GLU A 182 11.29 -5.25 3.40
C GLU A 182 11.08 -5.69 1.95
N ASN A 183 10.19 -5.01 1.23
CA ASN A 183 10.04 -5.18 -0.19
C ASN A 183 11.29 -4.84 -0.99
N GLU A 184 11.61 -5.72 -1.94
CA GLU A 184 12.71 -5.54 -2.89
C GLU A 184 12.28 -4.78 -4.14
N GLN A 185 11.03 -4.32 -4.18
CA GLN A 185 10.44 -3.70 -5.34
C GLN A 185 9.29 -2.78 -4.95
N ILE A 186 9.18 -1.67 -5.68
CA ILE A 186 8.01 -0.80 -5.68
C ILE A 186 7.45 -0.71 -7.09
N THR A 187 6.12 -0.72 -7.19
CA THR A 187 5.44 -0.41 -8.45
C THR A 187 4.77 0.95 -8.35
N PHE A 188 4.97 1.81 -9.34
CA PHE A 188 4.21 3.05 -9.52
C PHE A 188 3.33 2.98 -10.76
N VAL A 189 2.20 3.68 -10.73
CA VAL A 189 1.44 4.09 -11.91
C VAL A 189 1.42 5.61 -11.92
N LEU A 190 2.18 6.20 -12.84
CA LEU A 190 2.37 7.65 -12.97
C LEU A 190 1.57 8.19 -14.17
N PRO A 191 0.69 9.17 -13.98
CA PRO A 191 -0.02 9.82 -15.09
C PRO A 191 0.93 10.52 -16.06
N PHE A 192 0.66 10.45 -17.37
CA PHE A 192 1.49 11.13 -18.38
C PHE A 192 1.53 12.65 -18.20
N GLU A 193 0.42 13.22 -17.71
CA GLU A 193 0.29 14.65 -17.45
C GLU A 193 1.20 15.13 -16.29
N LEU A 194 1.51 14.23 -15.35
CA LEU A 194 2.42 14.51 -14.23
C LEU A 194 3.89 14.38 -14.65
N ILE A 195 4.22 13.30 -15.37
CA ILE A 195 5.57 13.00 -15.84
C ILE A 195 5.54 12.30 -17.19
N GLU A 196 6.20 12.88 -18.17
CA GLU A 196 6.34 12.28 -19.49
C GLU A 196 7.66 11.49 -19.59
N ASN A 197 7.56 10.29 -20.15
CA ASN A 197 8.67 9.39 -20.45
C ASN A 197 9.72 9.29 -19.33
N PRO A 198 9.39 8.63 -18.20
CA PRO A 198 10.35 8.36 -17.14
C PRO A 198 11.61 7.68 -17.71
N ASN A 199 12.78 8.26 -17.51
CA ASN A 199 14.01 7.83 -18.19
C ASN A 199 15.15 7.45 -17.24
N ALA A 200 15.01 7.77 -15.96
CA ALA A 200 15.97 7.38 -14.93
C ALA A 200 15.31 7.37 -13.55
N VAL A 201 15.74 6.42 -12.72
CA VAL A 201 15.31 6.27 -11.33
C VAL A 201 16.54 6.20 -10.44
N TRP A 202 16.46 6.82 -9.26
CA TRP A 202 17.44 6.69 -8.20
C TRP A 202 16.76 6.24 -6.92
N ILE A 203 17.37 5.27 -6.25
CA ILE A 203 17.00 4.84 -4.91
C ILE A 203 18.14 5.25 -3.97
N ASP A 204 17.84 6.09 -2.98
CA ASP A 204 18.82 6.64 -2.03
C ASP A 204 20.08 7.22 -2.71
N GLY A 205 19.89 7.91 -3.84
CA GLY A 205 20.97 8.52 -4.62
C GLY A 205 21.74 7.56 -5.54
N VAL A 206 21.47 6.26 -5.52
CA VAL A 206 22.05 5.28 -6.44
C VAL A 206 21.14 5.11 -7.65
N LYS A 207 21.70 5.22 -8.86
CA LYS A 207 20.93 5.02 -10.10
C LYS A 207 20.52 3.56 -10.22
N THR A 208 19.23 3.31 -10.38
CA THR A 208 18.64 1.97 -10.33
C THR A 208 17.95 1.64 -11.65
N PRO A 209 18.14 0.43 -12.22
CA PRO A 209 17.37 0.00 -13.38
C PRO A 209 15.90 -0.14 -13.02
N PHE A 210 15.01 -0.01 -13.99
CA PHE A 210 13.58 -0.21 -13.78
C PHE A 210 12.97 -0.76 -15.07
N GLU A 211 11.84 -1.45 -14.94
CA GLU A 211 11.00 -1.83 -16.06
C GLU A 211 9.86 -0.82 -16.20
N MET A 212 9.46 -0.53 -17.44
CA MET A 212 8.35 0.37 -17.73
C MET A 212 7.38 -0.28 -18.69
N LEU A 213 6.09 -0.19 -18.36
CA LEU A 213 4.99 -0.54 -19.24
C LEU A 213 4.12 0.71 -19.48
N SER A 214 3.80 0.97 -20.75
CA SER A 214 2.84 2.02 -21.08
C SER A 214 1.42 1.53 -20.83
N THR A 215 0.61 2.36 -20.18
CA THR A 215 -0.82 2.14 -19.98
C THR A 215 -1.63 3.13 -20.83
N SER A 216 -2.96 3.09 -20.77
CA SER A 216 -3.83 4.02 -21.49
C SER A 216 -3.71 5.48 -21.03
N SER A 217 -3.28 5.72 -19.78
CA SER A 217 -3.30 7.05 -19.14
C SER A 217 -2.01 7.43 -18.42
N GLY A 218 -0.99 6.57 -18.47
CA GLY A 218 0.27 6.78 -17.75
C GLY A 218 1.31 5.69 -17.97
N SER A 219 2.39 5.75 -17.22
CA SER A 219 3.45 4.74 -17.19
C SER A 219 3.39 3.93 -15.91
N GLN A 220 3.37 2.60 -16.03
CA GLN A 220 3.63 1.70 -14.92
C GLN A 220 5.14 1.50 -14.82
N LEU A 221 5.72 1.77 -13.65
CA LEU A 221 7.13 1.58 -13.36
C LEU A 221 7.29 0.48 -12.32
N ILE A 222 8.17 -0.47 -12.60
CA ILE A 222 8.50 -1.58 -11.72
C ILE A 222 9.97 -1.40 -11.35
N ILE A 223 10.22 -1.03 -10.09
CA ILE A 223 11.52 -0.51 -9.64
C ILE A 223 12.05 -1.42 -8.52
N PRO A 224 13.17 -2.12 -8.71
CA PRO A 224 13.88 -2.78 -7.62
C PRO A 224 14.28 -1.76 -6.55
N MET A 225 14.05 -2.09 -5.29
CA MET A 225 14.28 -1.20 -4.16
C MET A 225 14.93 -2.03 -3.04
N PRO A 226 16.17 -1.75 -2.62
CA PRO A 226 16.76 -2.45 -1.49
C PRO A 226 15.91 -2.30 -0.21
N PRO A 227 15.98 -3.27 0.71
CA PRO A 227 15.36 -3.12 2.03
C PRO A 227 15.85 -1.85 2.73
N HIS A 228 14.97 -1.22 3.51
CA HIS A 228 15.23 0.01 4.26
C HIS A 228 15.51 1.27 3.41
N SER A 229 15.19 1.25 2.12
CA SER A 229 15.29 2.45 1.29
C SER A 229 14.36 3.57 1.73
N GLN A 230 14.84 4.82 1.63
CA GLN A 230 14.15 5.99 2.20
C GLN A 230 13.69 6.98 1.13
N GLU A 231 14.40 7.06 0.02
CA GLU A 231 14.14 8.04 -1.04
C GLU A 231 14.09 7.39 -2.42
N ILE A 232 13.06 7.74 -3.18
CA ILE A 232 12.88 7.33 -4.57
C ILE A 232 12.75 8.58 -5.43
N LYS A 233 13.73 8.82 -6.31
CA LYS A 233 13.71 9.92 -7.27
C LYS A 233 13.48 9.38 -8.69
N ILE A 234 12.43 9.84 -9.34
CA ILE A 234 12.04 9.47 -10.71
C ILE A 234 12.21 10.69 -11.60
N MET A 235 13.00 10.56 -12.66
CA MET A 235 13.19 11.60 -13.67
C MET A 235 12.50 11.22 -14.97
N GLY A 236 11.94 12.22 -15.65
CA GLY A 236 11.31 12.07 -16.96
C GLY A 236 11.90 13.02 -17.99
N THR A 237 11.38 12.98 -19.21
CA THR A 237 11.68 14.03 -20.20
C THR A 237 11.03 15.35 -19.83
N LYS A 238 9.96 15.30 -19.03
CA LYS A 238 9.20 16.42 -18.53
C LYS A 238 8.49 16.02 -17.23
N VAL A 239 8.56 16.86 -16.19
CA VAL A 239 7.71 16.78 -14.98
C VAL A 239 7.07 18.14 -14.86
N ILE A 240 5.75 18.17 -14.99
CA ILE A 240 4.92 19.35 -15.26
C ILE A 240 5.65 20.72 -15.40
N PRO A 241 5.86 21.18 -16.65
CA PRO A 241 5.94 22.63 -16.98
C PRO A 241 5.24 22.94 -18.34
N GLU A 242 4.86 24.15 -18.79
CA GLU A 242 4.88 25.54 -18.31
C GLU A 242 3.48 26.13 -18.60
N PHE A 243 2.84 26.77 -17.61
CA PHE A 243 1.53 27.44 -17.69
C PHE A 243 0.37 26.56 -18.20
N GLY A 244 -0.51 26.12 -17.29
CA GLY A 244 -1.79 25.51 -17.66
C GLY A 244 -2.54 26.37 -18.68
N PHE A 245 -3.41 25.76 -19.49
CA PHE A 245 -4.18 26.45 -20.54
C PHE A 245 -4.79 27.78 -20.08
N LEU A 246 -5.20 27.88 -18.81
CA LEU A 246 -5.68 29.12 -18.19
C LEU A 246 -4.62 30.23 -18.14
N ALA A 247 -3.40 29.92 -17.74
CA ALA A 247 -2.31 30.90 -17.69
C ALA A 247 -1.87 31.33 -19.10
N LEU A 248 -1.83 30.41 -20.07
CA LEU A 248 -1.64 30.75 -21.49
C LEU A 248 -2.81 31.59 -22.04
N SER A 249 -4.04 31.30 -21.64
CA SER A 249 -5.22 32.07 -22.04
C SER A 249 -5.20 33.48 -21.46
N ILE A 250 -4.87 33.64 -20.17
CA ILE A 250 -4.73 34.94 -19.51
C ILE A 250 -3.60 35.73 -20.15
N LEU A 251 -2.44 35.11 -20.39
CA LEU A 251 -1.31 35.74 -21.07
C LEU A 251 -1.71 36.18 -22.48
N SER A 252 -2.42 35.33 -23.23
CA SER A 252 -2.87 35.62 -24.60
C SER A 252 -3.87 36.77 -24.64
N ILE A 253 -4.88 36.76 -23.74
CA ILE A 253 -5.88 37.84 -23.62
C ILE A 253 -5.20 39.16 -23.21
N GLY A 254 -4.24 39.11 -22.30
CA GLY A 254 -3.44 40.26 -21.89
C GLY A 254 -2.61 40.84 -23.04
N LEU A 255 -1.96 39.98 -23.83
CA LEU A 255 -1.13 40.39 -24.96
C LEU A 255 -1.98 40.97 -26.11
N ILE A 256 -3.14 40.38 -26.40
CA ILE A 256 -4.10 40.92 -27.37
C ILE A 256 -4.65 42.28 -26.90
N SER A 257 -5.01 42.42 -25.62
CA SER A 257 -5.52 43.69 -25.08
C SER A 257 -4.49 44.81 -25.15
N THR A 258 -3.23 44.52 -24.80
CA THR A 258 -2.14 45.52 -24.87
C THR A 258 -1.85 45.93 -26.32
N LEU A 259 -1.86 45.00 -27.28
CA LEU A 259 -1.71 45.30 -28.70
C LEU A 259 -2.88 46.15 -29.24
N PHE A 260 -4.11 45.85 -28.83
CA PHE A 260 -5.29 46.63 -29.22
C PHE A 260 -5.23 48.07 -28.68
N LEU A 261 -4.86 48.22 -27.41
CA LEU A 261 -4.68 49.53 -26.78
C LEU A 261 -3.53 50.32 -27.43
N ALA A 262 -2.41 49.68 -27.74
CA ALA A 262 -1.27 50.32 -28.41
C ALA A 262 -1.65 50.80 -29.83
N ARG A 263 -2.37 49.99 -30.63
CA ARG A 263 -2.89 50.42 -31.94
C ARG A 263 -3.88 51.56 -31.83
N SER A 264 -4.77 51.54 -30.84
CA SER A 264 -5.77 52.59 -30.64
C SER A 264 -5.12 53.96 -30.38
N LYS A 265 -3.95 54.01 -29.73
CA LYS A 265 -3.21 55.25 -29.47
C LYS A 265 -2.44 55.78 -30.68
N LEU A 266 -2.01 54.89 -31.59
CA LEU A 266 -1.32 55.26 -32.84
C LEU A 266 -2.28 55.75 -33.94
N SER A 267 -3.57 55.41 -33.87
CA SER A 267 -4.60 55.86 -34.81
C SER A 267 -5.15 57.27 -34.54
N ILE A 268 -4.71 57.95 -33.46
CA ILE A 268 -5.20 59.27 -33.03
C ILE A 268 -4.26 60.41 -33.47
N PHE A 269 -3.24 60.13 -34.29
CA PHE A 269 -2.36 61.12 -34.90
C PHE A 269 -2.48 61.13 -36.42
#